data_AF-A0A0C3DSU8-F1
#
_entry.id   AF-A0A0C3DSU8-F1
#
_cell.length_a   1.000
_cell.length_b   1.000
_cell.length_c   1.000
_cell.angle_alpha   90.00
_cell.angle_beta   90.00
_cell.angle_gamma   90.00
#
_symmetry.space_group_name_H-M   'P 1'
#
loop_
_entity.id
_entity.type
_entity.pdbx_description
1 polymer ?
#
loop_
_entity_poly.entity_id
_entity_poly.type
_entity_poly.pdbx_seq_one_letter_code
_entity_poly.pdbx_strand_id
1 'polypeptide(L)'
;MSSTTRPKSFNILTYKFHALGDYSRSIRMFGTTDSYTTQTGELAHHMIKKFYRHTNKRDVAMALTKQERQRTRIQRQLGDHTSKEMSLDTLLPDRTEESLTEYHHVMRALPCNAFNLTNFLRENKSDPAIKNFVPKMKDHLLSQLYGYEYDSDEHLFTDNKCNDLQIVGGLNRVIESTILRVNYTMYDIRRKQDVMRPGPACFAITLSWENSPNAHPFWYCQVI
;
A
#
# COMPACT_ATOMS: atom_id res chain seq x y z
N MET A 1 18.42 -13.36 -31.85
CA MET A 1 17.72 -13.06 -33.11
C MET A 1 16.51 -12.18 -32.77
N SER A 2 16.63 -10.86 -32.97
CA SER A 2 15.60 -9.88 -32.60
C SER A 2 14.44 -9.90 -33.62
N SER A 3 13.22 -10.14 -33.14
CA SER A 3 11.99 -10.12 -33.96
C SER A 3 11.57 -8.67 -34.22
N THR A 4 11.87 -8.14 -35.39
CA THR A 4 11.36 -6.83 -35.82
C THR A 4 9.85 -6.89 -36.11
N THR A 5 9.09 -5.97 -35.53
CA THR A 5 7.64 -5.81 -35.73
C THR A 5 7.31 -5.51 -37.19
N ARG A 6 6.41 -6.31 -37.79
CA ARG A 6 5.96 -6.08 -39.17
C ARG A 6 4.94 -4.93 -39.21
N PRO A 7 5.10 -3.95 -40.10
CA PRO A 7 4.10 -2.90 -40.30
C PRO A 7 2.80 -3.52 -40.83
N LYS A 8 1.68 -3.23 -40.16
CA LYS A 8 0.35 -3.72 -40.55
C LYS A 8 -0.40 -2.61 -41.27
N SER A 9 -0.71 -2.83 -42.54
CA SER A 9 -1.51 -1.89 -43.32
C SER A 9 -2.99 -2.02 -42.99
N PHE A 10 -3.71 -0.90 -43.11
CA PHE A 10 -5.16 -0.87 -42.93
C PHE A 10 -5.84 -1.60 -44.09
N ASN A 11 -6.72 -2.55 -43.79
CA ASN A 11 -7.44 -3.35 -44.79
C ASN A 11 -8.94 -3.03 -44.78
N ILE A 12 -9.39 -2.34 -45.83
CA ILE A 12 -10.79 -1.94 -46.04
C ILE A 12 -11.65 -3.09 -46.56
N LEU A 13 -11.07 -4.12 -47.18
CA LEU A 13 -11.79 -5.28 -47.73
C LEU A 13 -12.18 -6.31 -46.67
N THR A 14 -12.44 -5.85 -45.45
CA THR A 14 -12.98 -6.70 -44.39
C THR A 14 -14.49 -6.50 -44.32
N TYR A 15 -15.21 -7.58 -44.03
CA TYR A 15 -16.67 -7.57 -43.89
C TYR A 15 -17.18 -6.42 -43.00
N LYS A 16 -16.42 -6.07 -41.95
CA LYS A 16 -16.75 -4.97 -41.03
C LYS A 16 -16.96 -3.64 -41.75
N PHE A 17 -16.17 -3.32 -42.78
CA PHE A 17 -16.33 -2.08 -43.55
C PHE A 17 -17.42 -2.16 -44.62
N HIS A 18 -17.67 -3.34 -45.18
CA HIS A 18 -18.74 -3.52 -46.15
C HIS A 18 -20.13 -3.43 -45.49
N ALA A 19 -20.26 -3.95 -44.28
CA ALA A 19 -21.49 -3.86 -43.50
C ALA A 19 -21.74 -2.46 -42.91
N LEU A 20 -20.76 -1.53 -42.99
CA LEU A 20 -20.84 -0.21 -42.35
C LEU A 20 -22.02 0.65 -42.86
N GLY A 21 -22.40 0.47 -44.13
CA GLY A 21 -23.57 1.11 -44.73
C GLY A 21 -24.90 0.63 -44.11
N ASP A 22 -25.00 -0.66 -43.77
CA ASP A 22 -26.20 -1.28 -43.22
C ASP A 22 -26.47 -0.88 -41.77
N TYR A 23 -25.44 -0.47 -41.02
CA TYR A 23 -25.61 0.06 -39.67
C TYR A 23 -26.45 1.33 -39.65
N SER A 24 -26.38 2.18 -40.68
CA SER A 24 -27.15 3.43 -40.73
C SER A 24 -28.66 3.18 -40.73
N ARG A 25 -29.12 2.24 -41.56
CA ARG A 25 -30.52 1.81 -41.65
C ARG A 25 -30.94 1.08 -40.37
N SER A 26 -30.06 0.24 -39.83
CA SER A 26 -30.31 -0.50 -38.58
C SER A 26 -30.46 0.43 -37.37
N ILE A 27 -29.63 1.46 -37.24
CA ILE A 27 -29.72 2.45 -36.15
C ILE A 27 -31.01 3.26 -36.25
N ARG A 28 -31.45 3.64 -37.45
CA ARG A 28 -32.73 4.35 -37.63
C ARG A 28 -33.93 3.48 -37.29
N MET A 29 -33.86 2.18 -37.57
CA MET A 29 -34.97 1.25 -37.39
C MET A 29 -35.07 0.73 -35.95
N PHE A 30 -33.94 0.52 -35.28
CA PHE A 30 -33.89 -0.15 -33.97
C PHE A 30 -33.23 0.69 -32.86
N GLY A 31 -32.70 1.87 -33.18
CA GLY A 31 -31.92 2.70 -32.25
C GLY A 31 -30.45 2.33 -32.20
N THR A 32 -29.65 3.08 -31.43
CA THR A 32 -28.25 2.76 -31.20
C THR A 32 -28.12 1.43 -30.45
N THR A 33 -27.17 0.60 -30.87
CA THR A 33 -26.92 -0.71 -30.25
C THR A 33 -26.00 -0.61 -29.01
N ASP A 34 -25.64 0.61 -28.62
CA ASP A 34 -24.75 0.94 -27.50
C ASP A 34 -25.29 0.49 -26.13
N SER A 35 -26.60 0.21 -26.05
CA SER A 35 -27.28 -0.21 -24.82
C SER A 35 -27.48 -1.73 -24.69
N TYR A 36 -27.03 -2.54 -25.67
CA TYR A 36 -27.15 -4.02 -25.59
C TYR A 36 -26.02 -4.69 -24.81
N THR A 37 -25.06 -3.92 -24.31
CA THR A 37 -23.98 -4.49 -23.51
C THR A 37 -24.49 -4.87 -22.11
N THR A 38 -24.33 -6.13 -21.74
CA THR A 38 -24.59 -6.61 -20.37
C THR A 38 -23.55 -6.08 -19.39
N GLN A 39 -22.47 -5.47 -19.88
CA GLN A 39 -21.35 -4.97 -19.09
C GLN A 39 -21.80 -3.99 -18.00
N THR A 40 -22.75 -3.08 -18.29
CA THR A 40 -23.24 -2.11 -17.30
C THR A 40 -23.97 -2.80 -16.15
N GLY A 41 -24.82 -3.79 -16.47
CA GLY A 41 -25.54 -4.59 -15.47
C GLY A 41 -24.60 -5.50 -14.68
N GLU A 42 -23.64 -6.12 -15.34
CA GLU A 42 -22.61 -6.96 -14.72
C GLU A 42 -21.75 -6.16 -13.74
N LEU A 43 -21.24 -5.00 -14.17
CA LEU A 43 -20.47 -4.08 -13.31
C LEU A 43 -21.26 -3.63 -12.09
N ALA A 44 -22.54 -3.26 -12.26
CA ALA A 44 -23.41 -2.91 -11.13
C ALA A 44 -23.59 -4.09 -10.16
N HIS A 45 -23.74 -5.30 -10.68
CA HIS A 45 -23.88 -6.52 -9.88
C HIS A 45 -22.58 -6.89 -9.13
N HIS A 46 -21.41 -6.67 -9.73
CA HIS A 46 -20.12 -6.80 -9.04
C HIS A 46 -20.03 -5.87 -7.82
N MET A 47 -20.49 -4.62 -7.97
CA MET A 47 -20.49 -3.64 -6.88
C MET A 47 -21.40 -4.07 -5.73
N ILE A 48 -22.62 -4.50 -6.04
CA ILE A 48 -23.58 -4.98 -5.04
C ILE A 48 -23.04 -6.22 -4.31
N LYS A 49 -22.45 -7.18 -5.02
CA LYS A 49 -21.81 -8.36 -4.42
C LYS A 49 -20.65 -8.00 -3.50
N LYS A 50 -19.83 -7.01 -3.90
CA LYS A 50 -18.72 -6.50 -3.06
C LYS A 50 -19.27 -5.90 -1.77
N PHE A 51 -20.28 -5.04 -1.87
CA PHE A 51 -20.94 -4.44 -0.71
C PHE A 51 -21.56 -5.49 0.21
N TYR A 52 -22.30 -6.45 -0.35
CA TYR A 52 -22.95 -7.53 0.40
C TYR A 52 -21.98 -8.33 1.27
N ARG A 53 -20.78 -8.65 0.77
CA ARG A 53 -19.71 -9.34 1.53
C ARG A 53 -19.31 -8.61 2.81
N HIS A 54 -19.47 -7.29 2.83
CA HIS A 54 -19.11 -6.43 3.96
C HIS A 54 -20.31 -6.04 4.83
N THR A 55 -21.45 -6.71 4.68
CA THR A 55 -22.61 -6.52 5.55
C THR A 55 -22.71 -7.66 6.58
N ASN A 56 -23.32 -7.38 7.73
CA ASN A 56 -23.65 -8.39 8.74
C ASN A 56 -24.91 -9.21 8.37
N LYS A 57 -25.42 -9.05 7.14
CA LYS A 57 -26.64 -9.68 6.59
C LYS A 57 -27.93 -9.40 7.37
N ARG A 58 -27.92 -8.42 8.28
CA ARG A 58 -29.12 -7.88 8.94
C ARG A 58 -29.50 -6.58 8.22
N ASP A 59 -30.76 -6.47 7.81
CA ASP A 59 -31.27 -5.34 7.01
C ASP A 59 -30.33 -4.94 5.85
N VAL A 60 -30.19 -5.86 4.90
CA VAL A 60 -29.24 -5.77 3.79
C VAL A 60 -29.49 -4.53 2.92
N ALA A 61 -30.76 -4.18 2.70
CA ALA A 61 -31.12 -3.03 1.86
C ALA A 61 -30.58 -1.72 2.44
N MET A 62 -30.75 -1.51 3.75
CA MET A 62 -30.23 -0.32 4.43
C MET A 62 -28.69 -0.28 4.40
N ALA A 63 -28.04 -1.43 4.63
CA ALA A 63 -26.58 -1.53 4.61
C ALA A 63 -25.98 -1.24 3.23
N LEU A 64 -26.56 -1.80 2.16
CA LEU A 64 -26.15 -1.54 0.78
C LEU A 64 -26.35 -0.06 0.40
N THR A 65 -27.50 0.52 0.77
CA THR A 65 -27.80 1.93 0.49
C THR A 65 -26.82 2.86 1.21
N LYS A 66 -26.44 2.54 2.45
CA LYS A 66 -25.44 3.32 3.19
C LYS A 66 -24.07 3.29 2.53
N GLN A 67 -23.62 2.12 2.06
CA GLN A 67 -22.34 1.97 1.37
C GLN A 67 -22.31 2.66 -0.01
N GLU A 68 -23.40 2.57 -0.78
CA GLU A 68 -23.55 3.31 -2.04
C GLU A 68 -23.44 4.81 -1.79
N ARG A 69 -24.22 5.37 -0.85
CA ARG A 69 -24.20 6.80 -0.52
C ARG A 69 -22.83 7.28 -0.06
N GLN A 70 -22.13 6.50 0.75
CA GLN A 70 -20.77 6.83 1.19
C GLN A 70 -19.81 6.90 -0.01
N ARG A 71 -19.86 5.92 -0.92
CA ARG A 71 -19.02 5.91 -2.11
C ARG A 71 -19.32 7.09 -3.03
N THR A 72 -20.59 7.38 -3.27
CA THR A 72 -21.04 8.50 -4.11
C THR A 72 -20.61 9.84 -3.51
N ARG A 73 -20.64 9.98 -2.16
CA ARG A 73 -20.13 11.17 -1.47
C ARG A 73 -18.62 11.35 -1.65
N ILE A 74 -17.84 10.28 -1.48
CA ILE A 74 -16.38 10.31 -1.69
C ILE A 74 -16.06 10.69 -3.13
N GLN A 75 -16.75 10.10 -4.11
CA GLN A 75 -16.54 10.41 -5.53
C GLN A 75 -16.89 11.86 -5.88
N ARG A 76 -17.97 12.42 -5.29
CA ARG A 76 -18.32 13.84 -5.49
C ARG A 76 -17.30 14.78 -4.85
N GLN A 77 -16.82 14.46 -3.65
CA GLN A 77 -15.76 15.23 -3.01
C GLN A 77 -14.46 15.18 -3.82
N LEU A 78 -14.12 14.03 -4.41
CA LEU A 78 -12.95 13.91 -5.27
C LEU A 78 -13.13 14.64 -6.61
N GLY A 79 -14.36 14.68 -7.14
CA GLY A 79 -14.73 15.37 -8.37
C GLY A 79 -14.46 16.89 -8.38
N ASP A 80 -14.61 17.55 -7.23
CA ASP A 80 -14.31 19.00 -7.08
C ASP A 80 -12.80 19.29 -6.97
N HIS A 81 -11.96 18.29 -6.70
CA HIS A 81 -10.49 18.42 -6.61
C HIS A 81 -9.75 17.99 -7.90
N THR A 82 -10.49 17.66 -8.97
CA THR A 82 -9.95 17.09 -10.23
C THR A 82 -9.14 18.07 -11.09
N SER A 83 -8.83 19.29 -10.61
CA SER A 83 -7.82 20.14 -11.26
C SER A 83 -6.45 20.12 -10.58
N LYS A 84 -6.28 19.51 -9.39
CA LYS A 84 -4.96 19.50 -8.72
C LYS A 84 -4.56 18.26 -7.92
N GLU A 85 -5.44 17.33 -7.55
CA GLU A 85 -5.03 16.22 -6.66
C GLU A 85 -5.53 14.82 -7.06
N MET A 86 -6.20 14.68 -8.21
CA MET A 86 -6.71 13.38 -8.66
C MET A 86 -5.69 12.68 -9.56
N SER A 87 -4.60 12.19 -8.97
CA SER A 87 -3.64 11.31 -9.62
C SER A 87 -3.06 10.30 -8.64
N LEU A 88 -3.90 9.60 -7.86
CA LEU A 88 -3.39 8.40 -7.16
C LEU A 88 -4.37 7.27 -6.83
N ASP A 89 -5.70 7.42 -6.96
CA ASP A 89 -6.57 6.42 -6.31
C ASP A 89 -7.70 5.78 -7.15
N THR A 90 -7.73 5.86 -8.49
CA THR A 90 -8.75 5.09 -9.27
C THR A 90 -8.33 4.56 -10.65
N LEU A 91 -7.10 4.72 -11.10
CA LEU A 91 -6.63 4.05 -12.33
C LEU A 91 -5.27 3.40 -12.07
N LEU A 92 -5.29 2.16 -11.57
CA LEU A 92 -4.36 1.06 -11.89
C LEU A 92 -4.48 -0.06 -10.85
N PRO A 93 -5.08 -1.21 -11.19
CA PRO A 93 -4.81 -2.45 -10.47
C PRO A 93 -3.47 -3.11 -10.88
N ASP A 94 -2.63 -2.47 -11.71
CA ASP A 94 -1.61 -3.22 -12.47
C ASP A 94 -0.22 -2.55 -12.65
N ARG A 95 0.05 -1.34 -12.12
CA ARG A 95 1.40 -0.71 -12.24
C ARG A 95 2.04 -0.25 -10.93
N THR A 96 1.27 -0.09 -9.86
CA THR A 96 1.83 0.34 -8.56
C THR A 96 2.40 -0.85 -7.77
N GLU A 97 1.98 -2.09 -8.06
CA GLU A 97 2.52 -3.28 -7.41
C GLU A 97 3.96 -3.62 -7.85
N GLU A 98 4.34 -3.22 -9.06
CA GLU A 98 5.71 -3.42 -9.58
C GLU A 98 6.74 -2.57 -8.84
N SER A 99 6.39 -1.33 -8.45
CA SER A 99 7.25 -0.46 -7.64
C SER A 99 7.33 -0.88 -6.17
N LEU A 100 6.24 -1.38 -5.60
CA LEU A 100 6.21 -1.81 -4.20
C LEU A 100 6.91 -3.14 -3.95
N THR A 101 7.16 -3.95 -4.98
CA THR A 101 7.90 -5.22 -4.85
C THR A 101 9.42 -5.05 -4.90
N GLU A 102 9.92 -3.86 -5.24
CA GLU A 102 11.35 -3.57 -5.27
C GLU A 102 11.90 -3.25 -3.86
N TYR A 103 11.08 -2.63 -3.01
CA TYR A 103 11.44 -2.36 -1.62
C TYR A 103 11.21 -3.59 -0.72
N HIS A 104 12.19 -3.93 0.11
CA HIS A 104 12.05 -5.03 1.09
C HIS A 104 10.97 -4.72 2.14
N HIS A 105 10.83 -3.46 2.55
CA HIS A 105 9.82 -3.01 3.50
C HIS A 105 8.90 -1.97 2.86
N VAL A 106 7.59 -2.15 3.04
CA VAL A 106 6.57 -1.21 2.58
C VAL A 106 5.69 -0.85 3.77
N MET A 107 5.73 0.42 4.15
CA MET A 107 4.86 1.01 5.16
C MET A 107 3.92 2.00 4.50
N ARG A 108 2.61 1.89 4.80
CA ARG A 108 1.64 2.87 4.30
C ARG A 108 1.47 3.97 5.33
N ALA A 109 2.08 5.12 5.07
CA ALA A 109 1.84 6.32 5.87
C ALA A 109 0.39 6.77 5.66
N LEU A 110 -0.43 6.67 6.71
CA LEU A 110 -1.70 7.38 6.80
C LEU A 110 -1.42 8.69 7.54
N PRO A 111 -1.50 9.86 6.88
CA PRO A 111 -1.14 11.16 7.50
C PRO A 111 -1.93 11.50 8.77
N CYS A 112 -3.05 10.80 9.01
CA CYS A 112 -3.96 11.01 10.12
C CYS A 112 -3.58 10.27 11.41
N ASN A 113 -2.65 9.31 11.35
CA ASN A 113 -2.24 8.53 12.52
C ASN A 113 -0.82 8.96 12.92
N ALA A 114 -0.72 10.01 13.72
CA ALA A 114 0.54 10.43 14.29
C ALA A 114 0.46 10.47 15.81
N PHE A 115 1.50 10.00 16.48
CA PHE A 115 1.58 10.03 17.94
C PHE A 115 2.86 10.75 18.39
N ASN A 116 2.82 11.16 19.66
CA ASN A 116 3.95 11.80 20.31
C ASN A 116 4.86 10.73 20.93
N LEU A 117 6.03 10.53 20.32
CA LEU A 117 7.00 9.54 20.78
C LEU A 117 7.51 9.87 22.19
N THR A 118 7.69 11.16 22.55
CA THR A 118 8.14 11.52 23.91
C THR A 118 7.11 11.14 24.98
N ASN A 119 5.82 11.21 24.66
CA ASN A 119 4.76 10.75 25.56
C ASN A 119 4.79 9.21 25.68
N PHE A 120 4.90 8.51 24.56
CA PHE A 120 4.99 7.04 24.53
C PHE A 120 6.18 6.51 25.36
N LEU A 121 7.36 7.11 25.22
CA LEU A 121 8.55 6.74 25.99
C LEU A 121 8.38 7.02 27.49
N ARG A 122 7.62 8.07 27.84
CA ARG A 122 7.34 8.43 29.24
C ARG A 122 6.35 7.46 29.89
N GLU A 123 5.35 7.00 29.16
CA GLU A 123 4.33 6.07 29.64
C GLU A 123 4.91 4.66 29.83
N ASN A 124 5.86 4.25 29.00
CA ASN A 124 6.45 2.92 29.03
C ASN A 124 7.85 2.87 29.68
N LYS A 125 8.14 3.76 30.64
CA LYS A 125 9.46 3.86 31.31
C LYS A 125 9.94 2.59 32.01
N SER A 126 9.01 1.70 32.39
CA SER A 126 9.33 0.43 33.03
C SER A 126 9.80 -0.64 32.05
N ASP A 127 9.62 -0.43 30.74
CA ASP A 127 10.01 -1.37 29.70
C ASP A 127 11.53 -1.27 29.42
N PRO A 128 12.30 -2.37 29.60
CA PRO A 128 13.71 -2.41 29.24
C PRO A 128 14.01 -2.05 27.78
N ALA A 129 13.10 -2.36 26.85
CA ALA A 129 13.29 -2.13 25.41
C ALA A 129 13.34 -0.64 25.05
N ILE A 130 12.77 0.21 25.90
CA ILE A 130 12.66 1.65 25.67
C ILE A 130 13.81 2.43 26.34
N LYS A 131 14.64 1.76 27.12
CA LYS A 131 15.78 2.38 27.79
C LYS A 131 16.78 2.92 26.77
N ASN A 132 17.09 4.21 26.89
CA ASN A 132 17.98 4.94 25.96
C ASN A 132 17.53 4.88 24.49
N PHE A 133 16.23 4.73 24.23
CA PHE A 133 15.70 4.58 22.87
C PHE A 133 16.08 5.75 21.94
N VAL A 134 15.92 7.01 22.38
CA VAL A 134 16.18 8.16 21.49
C VAL A 134 17.65 8.24 21.05
N PRO A 135 18.65 8.15 21.95
CA PRO A 135 20.05 8.02 21.55
C PRO A 135 20.29 6.86 20.57
N LYS A 136 19.87 5.63 20.93
CA LYS A 136 20.05 4.43 20.11
C LYS A 136 19.41 4.56 18.71
N MET A 137 18.22 5.14 18.65
CA MET A 137 17.53 5.41 17.39
C MET A 137 18.30 6.41 16.53
N LYS A 138 18.83 7.49 17.13
CA LYS A 138 19.65 8.47 16.38
C LYS A 138 20.93 7.83 15.86
N ASP A 139 21.61 7.04 16.68
CA ASP A 139 22.82 6.30 16.30
C ASP A 139 22.54 5.35 15.13
N HIS A 140 21.43 4.60 15.20
CA HIS A 140 21.01 3.71 14.12
C HIS A 140 20.65 4.47 12.83
N LEU A 141 19.93 5.59 12.92
CA LEU A 141 19.62 6.39 11.74
C LEU A 141 20.87 6.98 11.10
N LEU A 142 21.82 7.43 11.91
CA LEU A 142 23.11 7.92 11.42
C LEU A 142 23.92 6.80 10.75
N SER A 143 23.98 5.61 11.35
CA SER A 143 24.71 4.49 10.75
C SER A 143 24.15 4.12 9.38
N GLN A 144 22.82 4.12 9.23
CA GLN A 144 22.16 3.91 7.93
C GLN A 144 22.43 5.04 6.93
N LEU A 145 22.42 6.31 7.36
CA LEU A 145 22.72 7.44 6.47
C LEU A 145 24.17 7.44 5.98
N TYR A 146 25.12 6.98 6.80
CA TYR A 146 26.53 6.82 6.41
C TYR A 146 26.81 5.51 5.64
N GLY A 147 25.85 4.58 5.60
CA GLY A 147 25.99 3.30 4.90
C GLY A 147 26.90 2.29 5.61
N TYR A 148 27.02 2.36 6.93
CA TYR A 148 27.71 1.33 7.70
C TYR A 148 26.93 0.01 7.67
N GLU A 149 27.64 -1.11 7.57
CA GLU A 149 27.03 -2.43 7.69
C GLU A 149 26.51 -2.64 9.12
N TYR A 150 25.33 -3.26 9.25
CA TYR A 150 24.77 -3.58 10.56
C TYR A 150 25.51 -4.79 11.14
N ASP A 151 26.40 -4.54 12.11
CA ASP A 151 27.24 -5.56 12.76
C ASP A 151 26.73 -5.96 14.16
N SER A 152 25.48 -5.62 14.49
CA SER A 152 24.86 -5.80 15.81
C SER A 152 25.43 -4.91 16.93
N ASP A 153 26.60 -4.32 16.74
CA ASP A 153 27.20 -3.40 17.70
C ASP A 153 26.73 -1.98 17.41
N GLU A 154 26.10 -1.35 18.41
CA GLU A 154 25.60 0.02 18.30
C GLU A 154 26.80 0.95 18.05
N HIS A 155 26.92 1.45 16.82
CA HIS A 155 27.89 2.47 16.47
C HIS A 155 27.59 3.73 17.29
N LEU A 156 28.43 4.03 18.28
CA LEU A 156 28.26 5.20 19.13
C LEU A 156 28.72 6.44 18.38
N PHE A 157 27.79 7.37 18.14
CA PHE A 157 28.13 8.67 17.59
C PHE A 157 28.28 9.70 18.72
N THR A 158 29.16 10.68 18.51
CA THR A 158 29.32 11.78 19.46
C THR A 158 28.06 12.65 19.46
N ASP A 159 27.70 13.21 20.62
CA ASP A 159 26.52 14.08 20.79
C ASP A 159 26.42 15.18 19.73
N ASN A 160 27.54 15.76 19.31
CA ASN A 160 27.59 16.77 18.25
C ASN A 160 27.02 16.24 16.92
N LYS A 161 27.41 15.04 16.49
CA LYS A 161 26.88 14.41 15.28
C LYS A 161 25.41 14.05 15.42
N CYS A 162 24.98 13.61 16.60
CA CYS A 162 23.59 13.29 16.90
C CYS A 162 22.68 14.54 16.96
N ASN A 163 23.24 15.71 17.22
CA ASN A 163 22.53 16.99 17.19
C ASN A 163 22.38 17.55 15.78
N ASP A 164 23.29 17.21 14.86
CA ASP A 164 23.17 17.56 13.44
C ASP A 164 22.00 16.81 12.77
N LEU A 165 21.61 15.64 13.29
CA LEU A 165 20.46 14.88 12.80
C LEU A 165 19.13 15.58 13.15
N GLN A 166 18.48 16.15 12.13
CA GLN A 166 17.17 16.77 12.26
C GLN A 166 16.05 15.85 11.77
N ILE A 167 15.12 15.51 12.66
CA ILE A 167 13.90 14.77 12.34
C ILE A 167 12.82 15.77 11.94
N VAL A 168 12.40 15.74 10.68
CA VAL A 168 11.34 16.61 10.16
C VAL A 168 10.02 16.36 10.91
N GLY A 169 9.44 17.40 11.53
CA GLY A 169 8.27 17.27 12.39
C GLY A 169 8.57 16.89 13.85
N GLY A 170 9.85 16.68 14.19
CA GLY A 170 10.32 16.35 15.53
C GLY A 170 9.81 15.00 16.05
N LEU A 171 10.06 14.73 17.34
CA LEU A 171 9.58 13.51 18.02
C LEU A 171 8.08 13.58 18.39
N ASN A 172 7.39 14.67 18.06
CA ASN A 172 5.99 14.90 18.44
C ASN A 172 4.99 14.34 17.41
N ARG A 173 5.45 14.05 16.19
CA ARG A 173 4.59 13.64 15.07
C ARG A 173 5.16 12.42 14.35
N VAL A 174 5.41 11.35 15.09
CA VAL A 174 5.82 10.07 14.50
C VAL A 174 4.59 9.40 13.89
N ILE A 175 4.71 8.97 12.64
CA ILE A 175 3.60 8.35 11.89
C ILE A 175 3.46 6.90 12.32
N GLU A 176 2.29 6.54 12.81
CA GLU A 176 1.91 5.16 13.12
C GLU A 176 1.33 4.51 11.87
N SER A 177 1.99 3.46 11.40
CA SER A 177 1.51 2.69 10.26
C SER A 177 0.48 1.68 10.71
N THR A 178 -0.68 1.62 10.04
CA THR A 178 -1.69 0.59 10.34
C THR A 178 -1.33 -0.78 9.76
N ILE A 179 -0.43 -0.80 8.78
CA ILE A 179 -0.01 -2.01 8.06
C ILE A 179 1.48 -1.88 7.73
N LEU A 180 2.26 -2.88 8.15
CA LEU A 180 3.62 -3.14 7.70
C LEU A 180 3.60 -4.31 6.72
N ARG A 181 4.24 -4.15 5.56
CA ARG A 181 4.41 -5.20 4.57
C ARG A 181 5.89 -5.51 4.40
N VAL A 182 6.25 -6.78 4.49
CA VAL A 182 7.63 -7.25 4.29
C VAL A 182 7.65 -8.15 3.06
N ASN A 183 8.40 -7.76 2.04
CA ASN A 183 8.58 -8.53 0.83
C ASN A 183 9.78 -9.45 0.96
N TYR A 184 9.62 -10.72 0.60
CA TYR A 184 10.70 -11.71 0.62
C TYR A 184 10.64 -12.58 -0.62
N THR A 185 11.80 -13.11 -1.01
CA THR A 185 11.92 -14.10 -2.07
C THR A 185 11.88 -15.49 -1.46
N MET A 186 10.94 -16.32 -1.92
CA MET A 186 10.95 -17.74 -1.63
C MET A 186 12.06 -18.46 -2.38
N TYR A 187 12.39 -19.67 -1.93
CA TYR A 187 13.39 -20.55 -2.56
C TYR A 187 13.14 -20.84 -4.05
N ASP A 188 11.89 -20.74 -4.51
CA ASP A 188 11.50 -20.89 -5.91
C ASP A 188 11.59 -19.58 -6.71
N ILE A 189 12.30 -18.57 -6.19
CA ILE A 189 12.55 -17.24 -6.79
C ILE A 189 11.26 -16.42 -6.94
N ARG A 190 10.16 -16.87 -6.32
CA ARG A 190 8.91 -16.10 -6.29
C ARG A 190 8.95 -15.05 -5.20
N ARG A 191 8.45 -13.85 -5.52
CA ARG A 191 8.22 -12.79 -4.55
C ARG A 191 6.93 -13.09 -3.77
N LYS A 192 7.03 -13.07 -2.44
CA LYS A 192 5.89 -13.09 -1.51
C LYS A 192 5.96 -11.88 -0.58
N GLN A 193 4.84 -11.65 0.10
CA GLN A 193 4.68 -10.53 1.01
C GLN A 193 3.97 -11.00 2.28
N ASP A 194 4.57 -10.71 3.43
CA ASP A 194 3.93 -10.85 4.73
C ASP A 194 3.31 -9.51 5.14
N VAL A 195 2.12 -9.56 5.71
CA VAL A 195 1.36 -8.38 6.11
C VAL A 195 1.16 -8.41 7.62
N MET A 196 1.83 -7.50 8.32
CA MET A 196 1.75 -7.32 9.75
C MET A 196 0.84 -6.15 10.09
N ARG A 197 0.02 -6.32 11.12
CA ARG A 197 -0.86 -5.28 11.67
C ARG A 197 -0.35 -4.95 13.07
N PRO A 198 0.32 -3.80 13.28
CA PRO A 198 0.86 -3.45 14.57
C PRO A 198 -0.20 -3.47 15.68
N GLY A 199 0.21 -3.87 16.88
CA GLY A 199 -0.67 -4.03 18.02
C GLY A 199 -0.20 -5.09 19.04
N PRO A 200 -0.98 -5.30 20.12
CA PRO A 200 -0.58 -6.12 21.27
C PRO A 200 -0.33 -7.60 20.97
N ALA A 201 -0.78 -8.10 19.81
CA ALA A 201 -0.64 -9.50 19.42
C ALA A 201 0.21 -9.68 18.14
N CYS A 202 0.91 -8.62 17.69
CA CYS A 202 1.78 -8.71 16.53
C CYS A 202 3.23 -8.84 16.99
N PHE A 203 3.79 -10.04 16.85
CA PHE A 203 5.17 -10.34 17.20
C PHE A 203 5.92 -10.80 15.96
N ALA A 204 7.17 -10.35 15.84
CA ALA A 204 8.10 -10.79 14.82
C ALA A 204 9.33 -11.43 15.49
N ILE A 205 9.93 -12.36 14.77
CA ILE A 205 11.10 -13.11 15.20
C ILE A 205 12.17 -12.91 14.13
N THR A 206 13.36 -12.49 14.54
CA THR A 206 14.50 -12.31 13.65
C THR A 206 15.68 -13.14 14.14
N LEU A 207 16.58 -13.53 13.24
CA LEU A 207 17.82 -14.19 13.64
C LEU A 207 18.65 -13.23 14.50
N SER A 208 19.14 -13.74 15.63
CA SER A 208 20.07 -13.00 16.47
C SER A 208 21.45 -12.99 15.81
N TRP A 209 22.16 -11.87 15.92
CA TRP A 209 23.57 -11.77 15.50
C TRP A 209 24.55 -12.02 16.65
N GLU A 210 24.06 -12.44 17.81
CA GLU A 210 24.86 -12.72 18.99
C GLU A 210 25.69 -14.00 18.82
N ASN A 211 27.02 -13.87 18.89
CA ASN A 211 27.96 -14.99 18.74
C ASN A 211 28.40 -15.61 20.08
N SER A 212 27.72 -15.28 21.19
CA SER A 212 28.11 -15.81 22.50
C SER A 212 27.69 -17.28 22.64
N PRO A 213 28.46 -18.13 23.35
CA PRO A 213 28.19 -19.57 23.43
C PRO A 213 26.84 -19.94 24.08
N ASN A 214 26.19 -19.00 24.76
CA ASN A 214 24.85 -19.16 25.35
C ASN A 214 23.81 -18.19 24.76
N ALA A 215 24.11 -17.55 23.63
CA ALA A 215 23.18 -16.64 22.97
C ALA A 215 21.95 -17.38 22.45
N HIS A 216 20.78 -16.77 22.62
CA HIS A 216 19.56 -17.31 22.04
C HIS A 216 19.55 -17.00 20.53
N PRO A 217 19.30 -17.97 19.63
CA PRO A 217 19.47 -17.82 18.17
C PRO A 217 18.48 -16.86 17.50
N PHE A 218 17.54 -16.31 18.26
CA PHE A 218 16.49 -15.44 17.76
C PHE A 218 16.28 -14.25 18.70
N TRP A 219 16.03 -13.10 18.09
CA TRP A 219 15.43 -11.94 18.75
C TRP A 219 13.92 -11.92 18.53
N TYR A 220 13.23 -11.38 19.51
CA TYR A 220 11.78 -11.25 19.51
C TYR A 220 11.44 -9.77 19.61
N CYS A 221 10.55 -9.29 18.76
CA CYS A 221 10.05 -7.93 18.84
C CYS A 221 8.53 -7.91 18.71
N GLN A 222 7.92 -6.98 19.43
CA GLN A 222 6.51 -6.65 19.26
C GLN A 222 6.42 -5.49 18.28
N VAL A 223 5.54 -5.62 17.27
CA VAL A 223 5.30 -4.56 16.30
C VAL A 223 4.22 -3.63 16.87
N ILE A 224 4.61 -2.40 17.18
CA ILE A 224 3.76 -1.37 17.81
C ILE A 224 3.33 -0.35 16.77
#